data_AF-A0A940CXC2-F1
#
_entry.id   AF-A0A940CXC2-F1
#
_cell.length_a   1.000
_cell.length_b   1.000
_cell.length_c   1.000
_cell.angle_alpha   90.00
_cell.angle_beta   90.00
_cell.angle_gamma   90.00
#
_symmetry.space_group_name_H-M   'P 1'
#
loop_
_entity.id
_entity.type
_entity.pdbx_description
1 polymer ?
#
loop_
_entity_poly.entity_id
_entity_poly.type
_entity_poly.pdbx_seq_one_letter_code
_entity_poly.pdbx_strand_id
1 'polypeptide(L)'
;MEFFLILLLIIDIIMIGIFFFFYVRLKRFLELPWEEVRESIERAKELVERLEKLKPASETKMDLKREIRLLAKKGLTPKEIAKKLELSEAEVELVLASKKKF
;
A
#
# COMPACT_ATOMS: atom_id res chain seq x y z
N MET A 1 53.99 -12.16 -28.77
CA MET A 1 52.80 -11.94 -29.62
C MET A 1 51.85 -13.13 -29.55
N GLU A 2 52.32 -14.34 -29.87
CA GLU A 2 51.48 -15.55 -29.86
C GLU A 2 50.88 -15.92 -28.50
N PHE A 3 51.65 -15.79 -27.42
CA PHE A 3 51.16 -16.02 -26.05
C PHE A 3 49.98 -15.11 -25.67
N PHE A 4 50.02 -13.85 -26.11
CA PHE A 4 48.95 -12.89 -25.84
C PHE A 4 47.65 -13.25 -26.60
N LEU A 5 47.78 -13.76 -27.83
CA LEU A 5 46.64 -14.24 -28.62
C LEU A 5 46.01 -15.49 -27.99
N ILE A 6 46.82 -16.43 -27.50
CA ILE A 6 46.33 -17.64 -26.82
C ILE A 6 45.63 -17.26 -25.50
N LEU A 7 46.19 -16.32 -24.74
CA LEU A 7 45.58 -15.83 -23.50
C LEU A 7 44.22 -15.18 -23.76
N LEU A 8 44.11 -14.34 -24.80
CA LEU A 8 42.84 -13.73 -25.22
C LEU A 8 41.79 -14.78 -25.59
N LEU A 9 42.19 -15.79 -26.37
CA LEU A 9 41.29 -16.87 -26.77
C LEU A 9 40.73 -17.65 -25.57
N ILE A 10 41.56 -17.89 -24.56
CA ILE A 10 41.12 -18.56 -23.31
C ILE A 10 40.13 -17.69 -22.55
N ILE A 11 40.38 -16.38 -22.46
CA ILE A 11 39.48 -15.43 -21.79
C ILE A 11 38.12 -15.40 -22.49
N ASP A 12 38.09 -15.38 -23.83
CA ASP A 12 36.84 -15.38 -24.60
C ASP A 12 36.02 -16.66 -24.37
N ILE A 13 36.68 -17.83 -24.35
CA ILE A 13 36.02 -19.11 -24.05
C ILE A 13 35.44 -19.12 -22.63
N ILE A 14 36.20 -18.61 -21.65
CA ILE A 14 35.73 -18.47 -20.27
C ILE A 14 34.52 -17.53 -20.19
N MET A 15 34.57 -16.39 -20.90
CA MET A 15 33.47 -15.42 -20.98
C MET A 15 32.20 -16.06 -21.54
N ILE A 16 32.30 -16.83 -22.62
CA ILE A 16 31.16 -17.54 -23.22
C ILE A 16 30.60 -18.58 -22.24
N GLY A 17 31.48 -19.33 -21.54
CA GLY A 17 31.07 -20.32 -20.55
C GLY A 17 30.33 -19.70 -19.36
N ILE A 18 30.84 -18.59 -18.82
CA ILE A 18 30.19 -17.83 -17.75
C ILE A 18 28.84 -17.28 -18.23
N PHE A 19 28.79 -16.71 -19.42
CA PHE A 19 27.55 -16.17 -19.99
C PHE A 19 26.49 -17.25 -20.13
N PHE A 20 26.85 -18.43 -20.63
CA PHE A 20 25.94 -19.57 -20.72
C PHE A 20 25.46 -20.06 -19.36
N PHE A 21 26.39 -20.18 -18.39
CA PHE A 21 26.05 -20.54 -17.01
C PHE A 21 25.06 -19.55 -16.38
N PHE A 22 25.35 -18.24 -16.50
CA PHE A 22 24.47 -17.19 -16.01
C PHE A 22 23.13 -17.18 -16.74
N TYR A 23 23.10 -17.38 -18.05
CA TYR A 23 21.87 -17.46 -18.82
C TYR A 23 20.94 -18.59 -18.34
N VAL A 24 21.49 -19.80 -18.13
CA VAL A 24 20.71 -20.93 -17.61
C VAL A 24 20.28 -20.70 -16.16
N ARG A 25 21.20 -20.19 -15.32
CA ARG A 25 20.94 -19.87 -13.90
C ARG A 25 19.84 -18.81 -13.77
N LEU A 26 19.86 -17.79 -14.61
CA LEU A 26 18.90 -16.69 -14.65
C LEU A 26 17.56 -17.15 -15.21
N LYS A 27 17.56 -17.96 -16.28
CA LYS A 27 16.34 -18.56 -16.83
C LYS A 27 15.60 -19.39 -15.79
N ARG A 28 16.32 -20.21 -15.00
CA ARG A 28 15.74 -20.96 -13.88
C ARG A 28 15.19 -20.08 -12.75
N PHE A 29 15.77 -18.90 -12.53
CA PHE A 29 15.28 -17.97 -11.50
C PHE A 29 14.08 -17.14 -11.98
N LEU A 30 13.96 -16.93 -13.30
CA LEU A 30 12.85 -16.23 -13.95
C LEU A 30 11.64 -17.13 -14.26
N GLU A 31 11.70 -18.43 -13.97
CA GLU A 31 10.54 -19.31 -13.84
C GLU A 31 9.74 -18.95 -12.56
N LEU A 32 9.43 -17.67 -12.39
CA LEU A 32 8.44 -17.21 -11.43
C LEU A 32 7.10 -17.86 -11.78
N PRO A 33 6.36 -18.42 -10.81
CA PRO A 33 5.03 -18.96 -11.04
C PRO A 33 4.09 -17.80 -11.36
N TRP A 34 4.06 -17.40 -12.64
CA TRP A 34 3.26 -16.28 -13.14
C TRP A 34 1.77 -16.48 -12.86
N GLU A 35 1.30 -17.72 -12.75
CA GLU A 35 -0.04 -18.07 -12.25
C GLU A 35 -0.31 -17.55 -10.82
N GLU A 36 0.56 -17.84 -9.87
CA GLU A 36 0.37 -17.49 -8.45
C GLU A 36 0.40 -15.97 -8.25
N VAL A 37 1.27 -15.28 -8.98
CA VAL A 37 1.37 -13.82 -8.95
C VAL A 37 0.10 -13.19 -9.52
N ARG A 38 -0.46 -13.74 -10.60
CA ARG A 38 -1.72 -13.26 -11.18
C ARG A 38 -2.89 -13.40 -10.22
N GLU A 39 -3.01 -14.57 -9.59
CA GLU A 39 -4.09 -14.84 -8.63
C GLU A 39 -3.98 -13.94 -7.39
N SER A 40 -2.77 -13.69 -6.93
CA SER A 40 -2.49 -12.78 -5.80
C SER A 40 -2.87 -11.33 -6.13
N ILE A 41 -2.56 -10.88 -7.35
CA ILE A 41 -2.92 -9.54 -7.84
C ILE A 41 -4.44 -9.42 -7.99
N GLU A 42 -5.10 -10.45 -8.49
CA GLU A 42 -6.56 -10.47 -8.70
C GLU A 42 -7.32 -10.43 -7.38
N ARG A 43 -6.88 -11.21 -6.37
CA ARG A 43 -7.42 -11.14 -5.00
C ARG A 43 -7.22 -9.75 -4.37
N ALA A 44 -6.05 -9.15 -4.54
CA ALA A 44 -5.78 -7.80 -4.05
C ALA A 44 -6.70 -6.77 -4.71
N LYS A 45 -6.95 -6.88 -6.02
CA LYS A 45 -7.85 -6.00 -6.78
C LYS A 45 -9.29 -6.12 -6.29
N GLU A 46 -9.78 -7.33 -6.05
CA GLU A 46 -11.14 -7.55 -5.55
C GLU A 46 -11.35 -6.94 -4.15
N LEU A 47 -10.35 -7.05 -3.27
CA LEU A 47 -10.40 -6.44 -1.95
C LEU A 47 -10.44 -4.91 -2.02
N VAL A 48 -9.67 -4.31 -2.92
CA VAL A 48 -9.70 -2.86 -3.14
C VAL A 48 -11.07 -2.41 -3.67
N GLU A 49 -11.65 -3.16 -4.61
CA GLU A 49 -12.98 -2.84 -5.15
C GLU A 49 -14.09 -2.95 -4.09
N ARG A 50 -14.01 -3.96 -3.21
CA ARG A 50 -14.93 -4.09 -2.07
C ARG A 50 -14.77 -2.92 -1.09
N LEU A 51 -13.54 -2.48 -0.82
CA LEU A 51 -13.27 -1.33 0.04
C LEU A 51 -13.75 -0.02 -0.58
N GLU A 52 -13.61 0.15 -1.89
CA GLU A 52 -14.07 1.33 -2.62
C GLU A 52 -15.60 1.46 -2.57
N LYS A 53 -16.32 0.34 -2.71
CA LYS A 53 -17.79 0.29 -2.56
C LYS A 53 -18.27 0.62 -1.14
N LEU A 54 -17.45 0.33 -0.12
CA LEU A 54 -17.74 0.62 1.29
C LEU A 54 -17.28 2.01 1.75
N LYS A 55 -16.41 2.66 0.97
CA LYS A 55 -15.78 3.95 1.29
C LYS A 55 -16.72 5.15 1.42
N PRO A 56 -17.80 5.35 0.63
CA PRO A 56 -18.53 6.61 0.65
C PRO A 56 -19.20 6.91 2.00
N ALA A 57 -19.54 5.86 2.77
CA ALA A 57 -20.12 6.01 4.11
C ALA A 57 -19.05 6.11 5.22
N SER A 58 -17.84 5.60 4.99
CA SER A 58 -16.76 5.53 5.98
C SER A 58 -15.94 6.82 6.03
N GLU A 59 -15.52 7.35 4.88
CA GLU A 59 -14.74 8.60 4.81
C GLU A 59 -15.53 9.78 5.40
N THR A 60 -16.80 9.92 5.00
CA THR A 60 -17.70 10.96 5.51
C THR A 60 -17.82 10.92 7.05
N LYS A 61 -17.97 9.73 7.64
CA LYS A 61 -18.07 9.58 9.11
C LYS A 61 -16.73 9.82 9.82
N MET A 62 -15.61 9.42 9.20
CA MET A 62 -14.28 9.63 9.75
C MET A 62 -13.89 11.11 9.76
N ASP A 63 -14.24 11.84 8.69
CA ASP A 63 -13.98 13.26 8.57
C ASP A 63 -14.83 14.08 9.54
N LEU A 64 -16.13 13.78 9.66
CA LEU A 64 -17.01 14.39 10.68
C LEU A 64 -16.47 14.16 12.10
N LYS A 65 -16.02 12.94 12.43
CA LYS A 65 -15.45 12.61 13.75
C LYS A 65 -14.15 13.38 14.01
N ARG A 66 -13.31 13.59 12.99
CA ARG A 66 -12.08 14.39 13.09
C ARG A 66 -12.39 15.86 13.27
N GLU A 67 -13.35 16.39 12.52
CA GLU A 67 -13.73 17.79 12.57
C GLU A 67 -14.36 18.18 13.91
N ILE A 68 -15.28 17.37 14.44
CA ILE A 68 -15.83 17.54 15.81
C ILE A 68 -14.70 17.60 16.84
N ARG A 69 -13.70 16.72 16.73
CA ARG A 69 -12.55 16.69 17.65
C ARG A 69 -11.65 17.92 17.51
N LEU A 70 -11.45 18.43 16.30
CA LEU A 70 -10.65 19.63 16.06
C LEU A 70 -11.33 20.88 16.61
N LEU A 71 -12.65 21.00 16.43
CA LEU A 71 -13.43 22.12 16.96
C LEU A 71 -13.47 22.08 18.50
N ALA A 72 -13.65 20.90 19.10
CA ALA A 72 -13.58 20.75 20.56
C ALA A 72 -12.20 21.10 21.13
N LYS A 73 -11.10 20.73 20.44
CA LYS A 73 -9.74 21.13 20.83
C LYS A 73 -9.51 22.65 20.76
N LYS A 74 -10.24 23.35 19.89
CA LYS A 74 -10.20 24.82 19.80
C LYS A 74 -11.00 25.53 20.90
N GLY A 75 -11.62 24.77 21.82
CA GLY A 75 -12.37 25.32 22.96
C GLY A 75 -13.84 25.64 22.65
N LEU A 76 -14.36 25.24 21.48
CA LEU A 76 -15.77 25.41 21.13
C LEU A 76 -16.65 24.49 21.97
N THR A 77 -17.81 25.01 22.37
CA THR A 77 -18.81 24.26 23.14
C THR A 77 -19.54 23.26 22.24
N PRO A 78 -20.07 22.14 22.79
CA PRO A 78 -20.85 21.16 22.01
C PRO A 78 -22.01 21.79 21.22
N LYS A 79 -22.63 22.85 21.75
CA LYS A 79 -23.71 23.61 21.11
C LYS A 79 -23.24 24.36 19.85
N GLU A 80 -22.07 24.98 19.91
CA GLU A 80 -21.49 25.70 18.77
C GLU A 80 -21.02 24.73 17.68
N ILE A 81 -20.48 23.57 18.08
CA ILE A 81 -20.09 22.51 17.16
C ILE A 81 -21.31 21.92 16.45
N ALA A 82 -22.38 21.63 17.20
CA ALA A 82 -23.65 21.15 16.68
C ALA A 82 -24.26 22.13 15.66
N LYS A 83 -24.30 23.42 16.00
CA LYS A 83 -24.80 24.48 15.11
C LYS A 83 -23.96 24.65 13.84
N LYS A 84 -22.64 24.45 13.94
CA LYS A 84 -21.70 24.63 12.82
C LYS A 84 -21.66 23.44 11.86
N LEU A 85 -21.89 22.23 12.38
CA LEU A 85 -21.87 20.98 11.60
C LEU A 85 -23.27 20.45 11.27
N GLU A 86 -24.33 21.20 11.62
CA GLU A 86 -25.74 20.79 11.47
C GLU A 86 -26.05 19.42 12.10
N LEU A 87 -25.40 19.13 13.23
CA LEU A 87 -25.56 17.90 14.00
C LEU A 87 -26.36 18.15 15.28
N SER A 88 -26.94 17.09 15.86
CA SER A 88 -27.57 17.20 17.18
C SER A 88 -26.52 17.37 18.28
N GLU A 89 -26.84 18.17 19.31
CA GLU A 89 -25.98 18.31 20.50
C GLU A 89 -25.63 16.94 21.11
N ALA A 90 -26.60 16.03 21.13
CA ALA A 90 -26.42 14.67 21.65
C ALA A 90 -25.41 13.84 20.83
N GLU A 91 -25.36 14.02 19.51
CA GLU A 91 -24.42 13.29 18.63
C GLU A 91 -22.98 13.78 18.85
N VAL A 92 -22.81 15.09 19.00
CA VAL A 92 -21.51 15.70 19.30
C VAL A 92 -20.99 15.23 20.67
N GLU A 93 -21.84 15.21 21.69
CA GLU A 93 -21.49 14.70 23.02
C GLU A 93 -21.10 13.23 22.98
N LEU A 94 -21.82 12.40 22.22
CA LEU A 94 -21.55 10.97 22.10
C LEU A 94 -20.18 10.71 21.42
N VAL A 95 -19.84 11.50 20.40
CA VAL A 95 -18.52 11.46 19.73
C VAL A 95 -17.38 11.89 20.67
N LEU A 96 -17.61 12.91 21.50
CA LEU A 96 -16.62 13.38 22.49
C LEU A 96 -16.46 12.38 23.65
N ALA A 97 -17.56 11.79 24.12
CA ALA A 97 -17.59 10.78 25.18
C ALA A 97 -16.96 9.43 24.76
N SER A 98 -17.05 9.07 23.47
CA SER A 98 -16.43 7.86 22.88
C SER A 98 -14.91 7.77 23.10
N LYS A 99 -14.24 8.86 23.49
CA LYS A 99 -12.79 8.89 23.78
C LYS A 99 -12.44 8.29 25.16
N LYS A 100 -13.40 8.01 26.04
CA LYS A 100 -13.16 7.67 27.45
C LYS A 100 -13.06 6.17 27.78
N LYS A 101 -13.04 5.28 26.79
CA LYS A 101 -12.82 3.84 27.00
C LYS A 101 -11.73 3.32 26.05
N PHE A 102 -10.71 2.71 26.66
CA PHE A 102 -9.48 2.12 26.14
C PHE A 102 -8.34 3.10 25.89
#